data_AF-A0A2A2L8B6-F1
#
_entry.id   AF-A0A2A2L8B6-F1
#
_cell.length_a   1.000
_cell.length_b   1.000
_cell.length_c   1.000
_cell.angle_alpha   90.00
_cell.angle_beta   90.00
_cell.angle_gamma   90.00
#
_symmetry.space_group_name_H-M   'P 1'
#
loop_
_entity.id
_entity.type
_entity.pdbx_description
1 polymer ?
#
loop_
_entity_poly.entity_id
_entity_poly.type
_entity_poly.pdbx_seq_one_letter_code
_entity_poly.pdbx_strand_id
1 'polypeptide(L)'
;MILDGLPLELMREVLLDLHTVDIIRTVKCTRRLYQFAKADKALSRRLQYRVLDVHLCLDETVYTKYDNPVLRLYLDAKFRRANDERTRWSSSRFDFCFEGDCRSTHRNDQTPKIESGLLDRPSFFYDRHFLRICEDGTKFDINNGSLDDAAINCAKLLNILMKFCVIHKLIMDLGNDHMWDKMNAFFNANPPNLRIQPCVSIPPKINLDDFLMGSIFSNGLAEISIGNEFQSTFADAYHHEVFRRIPSVSFYTMDLPYTYEDVFGFFKDTKKLSFHSETRIPEEQICQIVQNFYEVKQNERILEIQFDEDFLVKDFLTLIPKKAYRLHLVRSGIVGPEPETRTWAKMTDKFGGRWALVVIIVDDCWRFLHICSMKCFTEDYLFNLCDDLSCEQFNSDQFDSDQSGFDQPDSDFDLSDSDSDPSDSDFDPSDSDSDPSDSVPDTSDSD
;
A
#
# COMPACT_ATOMS: atom_id res chain seq x y z
N MET A 1 15.69 24.89 -25.99
CA MET A 1 15.62 24.61 -24.54
C MET A 1 16.93 25.06 -23.92
N ILE A 2 16.96 25.71 -22.75
CA ILE A 2 18.21 26.24 -22.15
C ILE A 2 19.28 25.14 -21.99
N LEU A 3 18.87 23.91 -21.64
CA LEU A 3 19.77 22.77 -21.47
C LEU A 3 20.53 22.36 -22.74
N ASP A 4 19.96 22.55 -23.93
CA ASP A 4 20.66 22.22 -25.18
C ASP A 4 21.84 23.17 -25.46
N GLY A 5 21.89 24.34 -24.82
CA GLY A 5 22.98 25.29 -24.97
C GLY A 5 24.14 25.07 -23.99
N LEU A 6 23.95 24.24 -22.96
CA LEU A 6 24.93 24.07 -21.89
C LEU A 6 26.08 23.11 -22.27
N PRO A 7 27.28 23.31 -21.71
CA PRO A 7 28.34 22.30 -21.65
C PRO A 7 27.81 20.97 -21.09
N LEU A 8 28.40 19.86 -21.52
CA LEU A 8 27.92 18.52 -21.14
C LEU A 8 28.00 18.29 -19.64
N GLU A 9 29.01 18.86 -18.98
CA GLU A 9 29.24 18.76 -17.54
C GLU A 9 28.12 19.45 -16.76
N LEU A 10 27.78 20.69 -17.12
CA LEU A 10 26.69 21.44 -16.49
C LEU A 10 25.33 20.81 -16.78
N MET A 11 25.12 20.32 -18.00
CA MET A 11 23.91 19.57 -18.35
C MET A 11 23.79 18.30 -17.50
N ARG A 12 24.89 17.58 -17.26
CA ARG A 12 24.91 16.41 -16.37
C ARG A 12 24.51 16.78 -14.95
N GLU A 13 25.12 17.81 -14.37
CA GLU A 13 24.84 18.24 -13.00
C GLU A 13 23.38 18.65 -12.83
N VAL A 14 22.85 19.47 -13.75
CA VAL A 14 21.44 19.89 -13.70
C VAL A 14 20.52 18.68 -13.80
N LEU A 15 20.74 17.76 -14.75
CA LEU A 15 19.90 16.57 -14.89
C LEU A 15 20.02 15.64 -13.68
N LEU A 16 21.21 15.50 -13.07
CA LEU A 16 21.42 14.66 -11.88
C LEU A 16 20.83 15.25 -10.60
N ASP A 17 20.43 16.52 -10.58
CA ASP A 17 19.73 17.09 -9.43
C ASP A 17 18.20 16.92 -9.49
N LEU A 18 17.63 16.77 -10.70
CA LEU A 18 16.20 16.54 -10.91
C LEU A 18 15.72 15.20 -10.33
N HIS A 19 14.42 15.06 -10.06
CA HIS A 19 13.80 13.76 -9.76
C HIS A 19 13.70 12.88 -11.02
N THR A 20 13.60 11.56 -10.84
CA THR A 20 13.62 10.61 -11.98
C THR A 20 12.51 10.89 -13.00
N VAL A 21 11.30 11.21 -12.54
CA VAL A 21 10.16 11.58 -13.40
C VAL A 21 10.49 12.80 -14.26
N ASP A 22 11.13 13.80 -13.69
CA ASP A 22 11.47 15.04 -14.40
C ASP A 22 12.63 14.83 -15.36
N ILE A 23 13.61 13.98 -15.03
CA ILE A 23 14.63 13.56 -15.99
C ILE A 23 13.95 12.89 -17.18
N ILE A 24 13.09 11.90 -16.96
CA ILE A 24 12.39 11.17 -18.02
C ILE A 24 11.63 12.13 -18.93
N ARG A 25 10.89 13.09 -18.36
CA ARG A 25 10.17 14.12 -19.12
C ARG A 25 11.13 15.01 -19.91
N THR A 26 12.19 15.50 -19.27
CA THR A 26 13.16 16.44 -19.85
C THR A 26 13.97 15.81 -20.99
N VAL A 27 14.48 14.58 -20.81
CA VAL A 27 15.30 13.93 -21.83
C VAL A 27 14.49 13.51 -23.06
N LYS A 28 13.16 13.36 -22.93
CA LYS A 28 12.25 13.11 -24.05
C LYS A 28 12.00 14.35 -24.92
N CYS A 29 12.34 15.56 -24.46
CA CYS A 29 12.09 16.79 -25.21
C CYS A 29 12.94 16.91 -26.48
N THR A 30 14.21 16.45 -26.47
CA THR A 30 15.09 16.52 -27.64
C THR A 30 15.92 15.25 -27.81
N ARG A 31 16.25 14.92 -29.07
CA ARG A 31 17.10 13.76 -29.40
C ARG A 31 18.48 13.86 -28.76
N ARG A 32 19.06 15.07 -28.67
CA ARG A 32 20.37 15.30 -28.08
C ARG A 32 20.38 14.95 -26.59
N LEU A 33 19.40 15.43 -25.83
CA LEU A 33 19.28 15.13 -24.40
C LEU A 33 19.08 13.64 -24.14
N TYR A 34 18.23 13.00 -24.93
CA TYR A 34 18.02 11.56 -24.85
C TYR A 34 19.32 10.78 -25.10
N GLN A 35 20.05 11.12 -26.17
CA GLN A 35 21.32 10.45 -26.51
C GLN A 35 22.39 10.71 -25.45
N PHE A 36 22.48 11.94 -24.94
CA PHE A 36 23.41 12.30 -23.88
C PHE A 36 23.13 11.52 -22.59
N ALA A 37 21.90 11.53 -22.10
CA ALA A 37 21.52 10.86 -20.86
C ALA A 37 21.68 9.33 -20.97
N LYS A 38 21.49 8.76 -22.16
CA LYS A 38 21.74 7.34 -22.43
C LYS A 38 23.24 7.00 -22.47
N ALA A 39 24.09 7.91 -22.94
CA ALA A 39 25.54 7.71 -23.02
C ALA A 39 26.25 7.95 -21.68
N ASP A 40 25.76 8.89 -20.86
CA ASP A 40 26.32 9.14 -19.53
C ASP A 40 25.98 8.01 -18.55
N LYS A 41 27.00 7.47 -17.88
CA LYS A 41 26.85 6.30 -17.00
C LYS A 41 25.96 6.57 -15.78
N ALA A 42 26.00 7.78 -15.21
CA ALA A 42 25.23 8.11 -14.02
C ALA A 42 23.76 8.36 -14.39
N LEU A 43 23.50 9.15 -15.43
CA LEU A 43 22.16 9.40 -15.94
C LEU A 43 21.51 8.13 -16.49
N SER A 44 22.25 7.32 -17.24
CA SER A 44 21.74 6.04 -17.75
C SER A 44 21.34 5.09 -16.62
N ARG A 45 22.03 5.11 -15.47
CA ARG A 45 21.63 4.35 -14.28
C ARG A 45 20.34 4.90 -13.67
N ARG A 46 20.19 6.23 -13.58
CA ARG A 46 18.94 6.86 -13.09
C ARG A 46 17.75 6.63 -14.02
N LEU A 47 18.00 6.44 -15.32
CA LEU A 47 16.99 6.11 -16.33
C LEU A 47 16.66 4.62 -16.41
N GLN A 48 17.31 3.76 -15.63
CA GLN A 48 16.83 2.40 -15.42
C GLN A 48 15.50 2.53 -14.69
N TYR A 49 14.41 2.39 -15.43
CA TYR A 49 13.06 2.68 -14.94
C TYR A 49 12.72 1.75 -13.78
N ARG A 50 12.87 2.27 -12.56
CA ARG A 50 12.53 1.62 -11.31
C ARG A 50 11.23 2.20 -10.82
N VAL A 51 10.33 1.32 -10.43
CA VAL A 51 9.05 1.66 -9.86
C VAL A 51 9.10 1.33 -8.38
N LEU A 52 8.51 2.23 -7.60
CA LEU A 52 8.43 2.13 -6.16
C LEU A 52 6.96 2.29 -5.75
N ASP A 53 6.44 1.28 -5.05
CA ASP A 53 5.22 1.42 -4.27
C ASP A 53 5.62 1.65 -2.82
N VAL A 54 5.08 2.72 -2.26
CA VAL A 54 5.40 3.17 -0.91
C VAL A 54 4.17 3.00 -0.05
N HIS A 55 4.36 2.45 1.14
CA HIS A 55 3.36 2.44 2.19
C HIS A 55 3.96 3.10 3.43
N LEU A 56 3.43 4.26 3.77
CA LEU A 56 3.78 5.00 4.96
C LEU A 56 2.73 4.68 6.02
N CYS A 57 3.15 4.09 7.14
CA CYS A 57 2.26 3.81 8.25
C CYS A 57 2.75 4.56 9.49
N LEU A 58 1.80 5.22 10.11
CA LEU A 58 1.94 6.02 11.31
C LEU A 58 0.97 5.47 12.34
N ASP A 59 1.42 5.26 13.57
CA ASP A 59 0.64 4.71 14.70
C ASP A 59 0.60 3.17 14.80
N GLU A 60 1.60 2.48 14.25
CA GLU A 60 1.85 1.09 14.68
C GLU A 60 2.35 1.12 16.13
N THR A 61 1.46 0.81 17.05
CA THR A 61 1.81 0.61 18.46
C THR A 61 2.42 -0.78 18.60
N VAL A 62 3.73 -0.84 18.81
CA VAL A 62 4.43 -2.10 19.05
C VAL A 62 4.65 -2.27 20.54
N TYR A 63 4.21 -3.39 21.09
CA TYR A 63 4.49 -3.75 22.47
C TYR A 63 5.95 -4.14 22.63
N THR A 64 6.61 -3.51 23.58
CA THR A 64 7.99 -3.86 23.95
C THR A 64 8.01 -5.04 24.91
N LYS A 65 9.20 -5.61 25.18
CA LYS A 65 9.40 -6.71 26.13
C LYS A 65 8.84 -6.45 27.55
N TYR A 66 8.53 -5.20 27.86
CA TYR A 66 8.00 -4.75 29.14
C TYR A 66 6.54 -4.26 29.05
N ASP A 67 5.81 -4.66 28.00
CA ASP A 67 4.41 -4.28 27.72
C ASP A 67 4.16 -2.77 27.64
N ASN A 68 5.21 -1.97 27.46
CA ASN A 68 5.04 -0.54 27.18
C ASN A 68 4.73 -0.37 25.69
N PRO A 69 3.56 0.20 25.33
CA PRO A 69 3.23 0.53 23.96
C PRO A 69 4.19 1.61 23.46
N VAL A 70 4.74 1.38 22.27
CA VAL A 70 5.67 2.31 21.63
C VAL A 70 5.13 2.67 20.25
N LEU A 71 5.02 3.98 20.01
CA LEU A 71 4.60 4.52 18.71
C LEU A 71 5.75 4.38 17.71
N ARG A 72 5.53 3.69 16.60
CA ARG A 72 6.52 3.57 15.52
C ARG A 72 6.04 4.25 14.24
N LEU A 73 6.95 4.97 13.58
CA LEU A 73 6.81 5.36 12.18
C LEU A 73 7.60 4.37 11.33
N TYR A 74 6.97 3.78 10.31
CA TYR A 74 7.69 2.98 9.32
C TYR A 74 7.29 3.33 7.89
N LEU A 75 8.25 3.07 6.99
CA LEU A 75 8.09 3.22 5.56
C LEU A 75 8.38 1.88 4.89
N ASP A 76 7.35 1.25 4.34
CA ASP A 76 7.50 0.09 3.48
C ASP A 76 7.64 0.54 2.03
N ALA A 77 8.66 0.00 1.38
CA ALA A 77 9.11 0.37 0.05
C ALA A 77 9.21 -0.90 -0.80
N LYS A 78 8.23 -1.12 -1.66
CA LYS A 78 8.19 -2.24 -2.60
C LYS A 78 8.83 -1.79 -3.92
N PHE A 79 9.93 -2.42 -4.30
CA PHE A 79 10.68 -2.08 -5.52
C PHE A 79 10.38 -3.07 -6.64
N ARG A 80 10.32 -2.55 -7.88
CA ARG A 80 10.27 -3.35 -9.10
C ARG A 80 10.99 -2.64 -10.25
N ARG A 81 11.66 -3.40 -11.12
CA ARG A 81 12.17 -2.87 -12.40
C ARG A 81 11.06 -2.96 -13.44
N ALA A 82 10.63 -1.86 -14.04
CA ALA A 82 9.44 -1.91 -14.90
C ALA A 82 9.61 -2.68 -16.21
N ASN A 83 10.84 -2.98 -16.62
CA ASN A 83 11.08 -3.76 -17.84
C ASN A 83 11.03 -5.27 -17.61
N ASP A 84 10.74 -5.73 -16.39
CA ASP A 84 10.67 -7.13 -16.04
C ASP A 84 9.39 -7.42 -15.24
N GLU A 85 8.31 -7.66 -15.98
CA GLU A 85 6.99 -8.00 -15.43
C GLU A 85 7.00 -9.31 -14.62
N ARG A 86 8.06 -10.13 -14.76
CA ARG A 86 8.22 -11.39 -14.01
C ARG A 86 9.00 -11.22 -12.71
N THR A 87 9.67 -10.08 -12.48
CA THR A 87 10.29 -9.83 -11.18
C THR A 87 9.22 -9.57 -10.12
N ARG A 88 9.21 -10.42 -9.09
CA ARG A 88 8.44 -10.20 -7.86
C ARG A 88 8.86 -8.88 -7.21
N TRP A 89 7.91 -8.19 -6.58
CA TRP A 89 8.19 -7.02 -5.76
C TRP A 89 9.12 -7.41 -4.61
N SER A 90 10.17 -6.62 -4.41
CA SER A 90 11.06 -6.74 -3.25
C SER A 90 10.69 -5.68 -2.23
N SER A 91 10.31 -6.09 -1.02
CA SER A 91 9.88 -5.18 0.04
C SER A 91 11.03 -4.86 0.97
N SER A 92 11.43 -3.60 1.05
CA SER A 92 12.27 -3.08 2.13
C SER A 92 11.44 -2.29 3.11
N ARG A 93 11.85 -2.30 4.38
CA ARG A 93 11.18 -1.57 5.46
C ARG A 93 12.17 -0.62 6.13
N PHE A 94 11.76 0.61 6.38
CA PHE A 94 12.55 1.59 7.13
C PHE A 94 11.78 1.97 8.39
N ASP A 95 12.29 1.55 9.54
CA ASP A 95 11.71 1.89 10.83
C ASP A 95 12.40 3.16 11.38
N PHE A 96 11.62 4.20 11.65
CA PHE A 96 12.08 5.44 12.24
C PHE A 96 11.83 5.42 13.75
N CYS A 97 12.85 5.06 14.52
CA CYS A 97 12.81 4.97 15.98
C CYS A 97 13.19 6.31 16.62
N PHE A 98 12.66 6.61 17.81
CA PHE A 98 13.02 7.82 18.57
C PHE A 98 13.17 7.56 20.08
N GLU A 99 13.73 8.53 20.82
CA GLU A 99 14.04 8.37 22.24
C GLU A 99 12.77 8.10 23.07
N GLY A 100 12.75 6.97 23.78
CA GLY A 100 11.58 6.43 24.48
C GLY A 100 11.19 5.04 23.99
N ASP A 101 11.54 4.71 22.74
CA ASP A 101 11.29 3.40 22.13
C ASP A 101 12.25 2.36 22.70
N CYS A 102 11.77 1.50 23.61
CA CYS A 102 12.52 0.30 23.95
C CYS A 102 12.66 -0.55 22.69
N ARG A 103 13.91 -0.76 22.24
CA ARG A 103 14.27 -1.63 21.11
C ARG A 103 13.46 -2.93 21.18
N SER A 104 12.47 -3.09 20.31
CA SER A 104 11.63 -4.29 20.27
C SER A 104 12.53 -5.52 20.15
N THR A 105 12.48 -6.42 21.13
CA THR A 105 13.41 -7.56 21.28
C THR A 105 13.21 -8.69 20.26
N HIS A 106 12.34 -8.50 19.27
CA HIS A 106 12.29 -9.35 18.07
C HIS A 106 13.26 -8.92 16.97
N ARG A 107 14.04 -7.85 17.18
CA ARG A 107 15.07 -7.41 16.23
C ARG A 107 16.34 -8.24 16.40
N ASN A 108 16.66 -9.05 15.39
CA ASN A 108 18.01 -9.58 15.22
C ASN A 108 19.00 -8.41 15.22
N ASP A 109 20.10 -8.53 15.98
CA ASP A 109 21.23 -7.58 16.05
C ASP A 109 21.91 -7.29 14.69
N GLN A 110 21.41 -7.91 13.62
CA GLN A 110 21.90 -7.79 12.25
C GLN A 110 21.16 -6.74 11.40
N THR A 111 20.12 -6.05 11.93
CA THR A 111 19.40 -5.02 11.17
C THR A 111 20.31 -3.80 10.94
N PRO A 112 20.60 -3.42 9.68
CA PRO A 112 21.46 -2.28 9.39
C PRO A 112 20.90 -0.96 9.94
N LYS A 113 21.77 -0.18 10.58
CA LYS A 113 21.43 1.13 11.14
C LYS A 113 21.89 2.24 10.20
N ILE A 114 21.02 3.22 9.98
CA ILE A 114 21.32 4.44 9.23
C ILE A 114 21.26 5.59 10.23
N GLU A 115 22.38 6.31 10.35
CA GLU A 115 22.39 7.57 11.09
C GLU A 115 21.51 8.60 10.36
N SER A 116 20.56 9.21 11.06
CA SER A 116 19.62 10.18 10.47
C SER A 116 20.32 11.33 9.76
N GLY A 117 21.47 11.79 10.25
CA GLY A 117 22.28 12.82 9.60
C GLY A 117 22.84 12.44 8.22
N LEU A 118 22.83 11.15 7.85
CA LEU A 118 23.20 10.72 6.49
C LEU A 118 22.12 11.08 5.46
N LEU A 119 20.88 11.28 5.89
CA LEU A 119 19.77 11.72 5.02
C LEU A 119 19.96 13.15 4.53
N ASP A 120 20.79 13.95 5.20
CA ASP A 120 21.18 15.29 4.72
C ASP A 120 22.24 15.24 3.63
N ARG A 121 22.80 14.06 3.34
CA ARG A 121 23.85 13.85 2.34
C ARG A 121 23.40 12.83 1.31
N PRO A 122 22.59 13.24 0.32
CA PRO A 122 22.07 12.34 -0.70
C PRO A 122 23.19 11.54 -1.39
N SER A 123 24.38 12.14 -1.61
CA SER A 123 25.57 11.52 -2.22
C SER A 123 25.91 10.14 -1.63
N PHE A 124 25.71 9.95 -0.32
CA PHE A 124 25.92 8.67 0.36
C PHE A 124 25.14 7.51 -0.28
N PHE A 125 23.90 7.78 -0.74
CA PHE A 125 23.01 6.79 -1.35
C PHE A 125 23.42 6.45 -2.80
N TYR A 126 24.14 7.35 -3.48
CA TYR A 126 24.64 7.12 -4.85
C TYR A 126 25.88 6.22 -4.86
N ASP A 127 26.75 6.36 -3.85
CA ASP A 127 28.09 5.75 -3.86
C ASP A 127 28.14 4.34 -3.23
N ARG A 128 27.22 3.99 -2.32
CA ARG A 128 27.35 2.80 -1.46
C ARG A 128 26.51 1.57 -1.82
N HIS A 129 26.06 1.42 -3.06
CA HIS A 129 25.14 0.33 -3.44
C HIS A 129 23.84 0.27 -2.60
N PHE A 130 23.50 1.34 -1.86
CA PHE A 130 22.39 1.34 -0.93
C PHE A 130 21.06 0.99 -1.60
N LEU A 131 20.81 1.52 -2.81
CA LEU A 131 19.64 1.16 -3.61
C LEU A 131 19.56 -0.33 -3.93
N ARG A 132 20.70 -1.00 -4.10
CA ARG A 132 20.74 -2.45 -4.32
C ARG A 132 20.31 -3.18 -3.05
N ILE A 133 20.78 -2.74 -1.89
CA ILE A 133 20.38 -3.29 -0.59
C ILE A 133 18.86 -3.09 -0.35
N CYS A 134 18.31 -1.94 -0.78
CA CYS A 134 16.86 -1.72 -0.78
C CYS A 134 16.10 -2.60 -1.79
N GLU A 135 16.68 -2.85 -2.96
CA GLU A 135 16.12 -3.80 -3.95
C GLU A 135 16.20 -5.26 -3.47
N ASP A 136 17.08 -5.58 -2.50
CA ASP A 136 17.24 -6.93 -1.97
C ASP A 136 16.27 -7.23 -0.79
N GLY A 137 15.42 -6.27 -0.41
CA GLY A 137 14.37 -6.46 0.62
C GLY A 137 14.86 -6.36 2.06
N THR A 138 15.74 -5.39 2.32
CA THR A 138 16.38 -5.21 3.63
C THR A 138 15.52 -4.36 4.57
N LYS A 139 15.54 -4.68 5.87
CA LYS A 139 14.96 -3.84 6.92
C LYS A 139 16.02 -2.89 7.48
N PHE A 140 15.68 -1.63 7.70
CA PHE A 140 16.60 -0.60 8.18
C PHE A 140 16.06 0.12 9.41
N ASP A 141 16.96 0.42 10.34
CA ASP A 141 16.66 1.23 11.52
C ASP A 141 17.25 2.64 11.36
N ILE A 142 16.43 3.66 11.56
CA ILE A 142 16.82 5.08 11.54
C ILE A 142 16.51 5.67 12.91
N ASN A 143 17.54 6.11 13.63
CA ASN A 143 17.37 6.72 14.95
C ASN A 143 17.17 8.23 14.84
N ASN A 144 16.16 8.74 15.54
CA ASN A 144 15.73 10.12 15.54
C ASN A 144 15.66 10.64 16.99
N GLY A 145 15.80 11.96 17.18
CA GLY A 145 15.71 12.56 18.52
C GLY A 145 14.26 12.68 19.01
N SER A 146 13.31 12.77 18.09
CA SER A 146 11.89 12.96 18.37
C SER A 146 11.01 12.40 17.26
N LEU A 147 9.70 12.35 17.52
CA LEU A 147 8.70 12.03 16.50
C LEU A 147 8.74 13.02 15.33
N ASP A 148 8.89 14.33 15.61
CA ASP A 148 9.04 15.36 14.59
C ASP A 148 10.25 15.11 13.69
N ASP A 149 11.39 14.76 14.29
CA ASP A 149 12.61 14.42 13.54
C ASP A 149 12.40 13.18 12.68
N ALA A 150 11.66 12.19 13.17
CA ALA A 150 11.30 11.00 12.41
C ALA A 150 10.46 11.33 11.17
N ALA A 151 9.45 12.19 11.28
CA ALA A 151 8.68 12.69 10.13
C ALA A 151 9.57 13.40 9.11
N ILE A 152 10.40 14.33 9.58
CA ILE A 152 11.29 15.13 8.72
C ILE A 152 12.28 14.21 7.99
N ASN A 153 12.86 13.24 8.69
CA ASN A 153 13.81 12.31 8.11
C ASN A 153 13.13 11.31 7.15
N CYS A 154 11.89 10.91 7.42
CA CYS A 154 11.09 10.13 6.47
C CYS A 154 10.85 10.90 5.16
N ALA A 155 10.45 12.16 5.26
CA ALA A 155 10.31 13.06 4.11
C ALA A 155 11.62 13.22 3.31
N LYS A 156 12.77 13.32 3.99
CA LYS A 156 14.10 13.34 3.34
C LYS A 156 14.39 12.03 2.61
N LEU A 157 14.12 10.88 3.24
CA LEU A 157 14.33 9.57 2.62
C LEU A 157 13.47 9.42 1.35
N LEU A 158 12.19 9.80 1.41
CA LEU A 158 11.30 9.80 0.25
C LEU A 158 11.83 10.65 -0.90
N ASN A 159 12.28 11.88 -0.60
CA ASN A 159 12.91 12.75 -1.60
C ASN A 159 14.13 12.09 -2.26
N ILE A 160 14.96 11.40 -1.49
CA ILE A 160 16.12 10.66 -2.00
C ILE A 160 15.65 9.51 -2.90
N LEU A 161 14.69 8.70 -2.46
CA LEU A 161 14.15 7.58 -3.24
C LEU A 161 13.54 8.05 -4.57
N MET A 162 12.84 9.18 -4.60
CA MET A 162 12.29 9.80 -5.82
C MET A 162 13.37 10.28 -6.80
N LYS A 163 14.63 10.44 -6.37
CA LYS A 163 15.76 10.64 -7.27
C LYS A 163 16.19 9.34 -7.97
N PHE A 164 15.72 8.17 -7.58
CA PHE A 164 16.11 6.92 -8.24
C PHE A 164 14.94 6.13 -8.80
N CYS A 165 13.78 6.29 -8.21
CA CYS A 165 12.57 5.57 -8.57
C CYS A 165 11.47 6.54 -9.00
N VAL A 166 10.56 6.02 -9.81
CA VAL A 166 9.24 6.61 -10.05
C VAL A 166 8.32 6.03 -8.98
N ILE A 167 7.72 6.89 -8.16
CA ILE A 167 6.66 6.45 -7.25
C ILE A 167 5.43 6.14 -8.09
N HIS A 168 4.96 4.90 -8.02
CA HIS A 168 3.74 4.45 -8.71
C HIS A 168 2.54 4.55 -7.79
N LYS A 169 2.65 4.05 -6.56
CA LYS A 169 1.65 4.23 -5.50
C LYS A 169 2.30 4.76 -4.22
N LEU A 170 1.63 5.70 -3.56
CA LEU A 170 1.99 6.15 -2.21
C LEU A 170 0.77 5.96 -1.31
N ILE A 171 0.74 4.89 -0.53
CA ILE A 171 -0.29 4.62 0.48
C ILE A 171 0.14 5.30 1.77
N MET A 172 -0.79 6.02 2.39
CA MET A 172 -0.57 6.65 3.69
C MET A 172 -1.67 6.18 4.64
N ASP A 173 -1.27 5.39 5.62
CA ASP A 173 -2.09 5.02 6.77
C ASP A 173 -1.76 6.01 7.88
N LEU A 174 -2.72 6.88 8.12
CA LEU A 174 -2.58 7.99 9.03
C LEU A 174 -2.95 7.50 10.43
N GLY A 175 -2.35 8.07 11.47
CA GLY A 175 -2.76 7.83 12.87
C GLY A 175 -2.62 9.06 13.76
N ASN A 176 -1.99 10.14 13.28
CA ASN A 176 -1.78 11.38 14.02
C ASN A 176 -1.64 12.59 13.08
N ASP A 177 -2.46 13.62 13.28
CA ASP A 177 -2.52 14.82 12.44
C ASP A 177 -1.26 15.71 12.54
N HIS A 178 -0.54 15.66 13.66
CA HIS A 178 0.58 16.57 13.93
C HIS A 178 1.79 16.36 13.01
N MET A 179 2.00 15.14 12.51
CA MET A 179 3.19 14.81 11.70
C MET A 179 3.11 15.31 10.26
N TRP A 180 1.89 15.52 9.75
CA TRP A 180 1.68 16.04 8.40
C TRP A 180 2.24 17.43 8.23
N ASP A 181 2.10 18.25 9.27
CA ASP A 181 2.68 19.58 9.26
C ASP A 181 4.20 19.57 9.10
N LYS A 182 4.85 18.53 9.64
CA LYS A 182 6.29 18.33 9.52
C LYS A 182 6.69 17.84 8.12
N MET A 183 5.79 17.16 7.40
CA MET A 183 6.01 16.71 6.02
C MET A 183 5.51 17.71 4.96
N ASN A 184 4.82 18.81 5.32
CA ASN A 184 4.29 19.79 4.38
C ASN A 184 5.32 20.29 3.35
N ALA A 185 6.57 20.51 3.76
CA ALA A 185 7.63 20.93 2.84
C ALA A 185 7.88 19.90 1.71
N PHE A 186 7.78 18.60 2.02
CA PHE A 186 7.92 17.54 1.03
C PHE A 186 6.77 17.54 0.02
N PHE A 187 5.52 17.63 0.51
CA PHE A 187 4.33 17.66 -0.37
C PHE A 187 4.29 18.92 -1.23
N ASN A 188 4.69 20.07 -0.68
CA ASN A 188 4.78 21.32 -1.44
C ASN A 188 5.87 21.26 -2.51
N ALA A 189 7.02 20.63 -2.22
CA ALA A 189 8.09 20.43 -3.20
C ALA A 189 7.75 19.37 -4.26
N ASN A 190 6.85 18.43 -3.94
CA ASN A 190 6.45 17.34 -4.81
C ASN A 190 4.92 17.31 -4.95
N PRO A 191 4.33 18.27 -5.69
CA PRO A 191 2.88 18.38 -5.76
C PRO A 191 2.27 17.12 -6.38
N PRO A 192 1.15 16.62 -5.84
CA PRO A 192 0.58 15.35 -6.24
C PRO A 192 0.20 15.24 -7.73
N ASN A 193 -0.28 16.34 -8.30
CA ASN A 193 -0.64 16.39 -9.72
C ASN A 193 0.55 16.22 -10.68
N LEU A 194 1.80 16.32 -10.19
CA LEU A 194 3.00 16.27 -11.03
C LEU A 194 3.92 15.09 -10.71
N ARG A 195 4.05 14.69 -9.43
CA ARG A 195 5.13 13.79 -8.99
C ARG A 195 4.72 12.64 -8.06
N ILE A 196 3.69 12.80 -7.23
CA ILE A 196 3.26 11.76 -6.28
C ILE A 196 1.75 11.60 -6.32
N GLN A 197 1.20 10.39 -6.28
CA GLN A 197 -0.24 10.20 -6.28
C GLN A 197 -0.63 9.55 -4.95
N PRO A 198 -0.85 10.35 -3.89
CA PRO A 198 -1.16 9.82 -2.58
C PRO A 198 -2.53 9.16 -2.58
N CYS A 199 -2.54 7.93 -2.09
CA CYS A 199 -3.70 7.15 -1.70
C CYS A 199 -3.75 7.19 -0.17
N VAL A 200 -4.88 7.62 0.39
CA VAL A 200 -5.01 7.82 1.83
C VAL A 200 -6.08 6.92 2.40
N SER A 201 -5.78 6.28 3.53
CA SER A 201 -6.78 5.69 4.41
C SER A 201 -6.90 6.54 5.68
N ILE A 202 -8.10 7.06 5.95
CA ILE A 202 -8.33 7.90 7.13
C ILE A 202 -8.75 6.98 8.29
N PRO A 203 -7.93 6.87 9.35
CA PRO A 203 -8.30 6.11 10.53
C PRO A 203 -9.43 6.83 11.27
N PRO A 204 -10.10 6.14 12.19
CA PRO A 204 -11.24 6.72 12.88
C PRO A 204 -10.90 7.88 13.84
N LYS A 205 -9.68 7.90 14.38
CA LYS A 205 -9.22 8.88 15.38
C LYS A 205 -8.81 10.25 14.83
N ILE A 206 -8.76 10.43 13.51
CA ILE A 206 -8.30 11.69 12.88
C ILE A 206 -9.43 12.69 12.77
N ASN A 207 -9.15 13.97 13.03
CA ASN A 207 -10.10 15.02 12.73
C ASN A 207 -10.13 15.26 11.22
N LEU A 208 -11.21 14.81 10.57
CA LEU A 208 -11.39 14.92 9.13
C LEU A 208 -11.37 16.37 8.64
N ASP A 209 -11.89 17.32 9.41
CA ASP A 209 -11.92 18.74 9.03
C ASP A 209 -10.49 19.31 8.98
N ASP A 210 -9.71 19.06 10.03
CA ASP A 210 -8.31 19.49 10.13
C ASP A 210 -7.47 18.84 9.02
N PHE A 211 -7.72 17.55 8.75
CA PHE A 211 -7.05 16.82 7.69
C PHE A 211 -7.37 17.42 6.31
N LEU A 212 -8.65 17.62 5.97
CA LEU A 212 -9.10 18.16 4.67
C LEU A 212 -8.75 19.63 4.47
N MET A 213 -8.64 20.40 5.55
CA MET A 213 -8.13 21.78 5.52
C MET A 213 -6.60 21.85 5.47
N GLY A 214 -5.91 20.75 5.76
CA GLY A 214 -4.47 20.64 5.74
C GLY A 214 -3.84 20.87 4.37
N SER A 215 -2.59 21.34 4.37
CA SER A 215 -1.90 21.71 3.13
C SER A 215 -1.67 20.54 2.16
N ILE A 216 -1.63 19.31 2.69
CA ILE A 216 -1.53 18.06 1.90
C ILE A 216 -2.72 17.93 0.93
N PHE A 217 -3.94 18.27 1.36
CA PHE A 217 -5.14 18.17 0.53
C PHE A 217 -5.27 19.23 -0.52
N SER A 218 -4.81 20.45 -0.21
CA SER A 218 -4.90 21.56 -1.16
C SER A 218 -4.22 21.25 -2.50
N ASN A 219 -3.29 20.29 -2.50
CA ASN A 219 -2.52 19.88 -3.67
C ASN A 219 -3.11 18.65 -4.42
N GLY A 220 -4.18 18.03 -3.91
CA GLY A 220 -4.95 16.94 -4.55
C GLY A 220 -4.54 15.52 -4.13
N LEU A 221 -5.51 14.59 -4.10
CA LEU A 221 -5.30 13.16 -3.83
C LEU A 221 -5.61 12.30 -5.06
N ALA A 222 -5.01 11.12 -5.13
CA ALA A 222 -5.35 10.11 -6.12
C ALA A 222 -6.49 9.21 -5.64
N GLU A 223 -6.47 8.87 -4.34
CA GLU A 223 -7.45 8.01 -3.71
C GLU A 223 -7.66 8.41 -2.25
N ILE A 224 -8.90 8.26 -1.76
CA ILE A 224 -9.23 8.41 -0.35
C ILE A 224 -10.17 7.29 0.09
N SER A 225 -9.92 6.74 1.28
CA SER A 225 -10.75 5.75 1.95
C SER A 225 -11.22 6.31 3.29
N ILE A 226 -12.52 6.20 3.57
CA ILE A 226 -13.19 6.86 4.70
C ILE A 226 -14.01 5.83 5.47
N GLY A 227 -13.80 5.74 6.79
CA GLY A 227 -14.51 4.81 7.69
C GLY A 227 -15.80 5.37 8.29
N ASN A 228 -16.46 4.53 9.10
CA ASN A 228 -17.79 4.75 9.67
C ASN A 228 -17.92 5.84 10.73
N GLU A 229 -16.84 6.16 11.45
CA GLU A 229 -16.86 7.18 12.51
C GLU A 229 -17.10 8.61 11.98
N PHE A 230 -17.11 8.80 10.66
CA PHE A 230 -17.31 10.10 9.99
C PHE A 230 -18.75 10.36 9.51
N GLN A 231 -19.74 9.54 9.88
CA GLN A 231 -21.14 9.68 9.44
C GLN A 231 -21.72 11.09 9.59
N SER A 232 -21.44 11.78 10.71
CA SER A 232 -21.92 13.14 10.96
C SER A 232 -21.24 14.20 10.08
N THR A 233 -20.02 13.94 9.64
CA THR A 233 -19.16 14.88 8.89
C THR A 233 -19.55 14.98 7.41
N PHE A 234 -20.30 14.01 6.89
CA PHE A 234 -20.89 14.06 5.54
C PHE A 234 -22.14 14.93 5.41
N ALA A 235 -22.61 15.56 6.48
CA ALA A 235 -23.62 16.60 6.36
C ALA A 235 -23.03 17.91 5.79
N ASP A 236 -21.71 18.07 5.78
CA ASP A 236 -21.04 19.29 5.32
C ASP A 236 -20.85 19.32 3.78
N ALA A 237 -21.37 20.38 3.16
CA ALA A 237 -21.21 20.64 1.73
C ALA A 237 -19.74 20.78 1.29
N TYR A 238 -18.85 21.27 2.16
CA TYR A 238 -17.43 21.42 1.88
C TYR A 238 -16.77 20.06 1.59
N HIS A 239 -17.06 19.04 2.38
CA HIS A 239 -16.47 17.71 2.20
C HIS A 239 -16.87 17.07 0.88
N HIS A 240 -18.13 17.22 0.46
CA HIS A 240 -18.57 16.79 -0.88
C HIS A 240 -17.79 17.47 -1.99
N GLU A 241 -17.49 18.76 -1.85
CA GLU A 241 -16.72 19.48 -2.86
C GLU A 241 -15.27 19.00 -2.97
N VAL A 242 -14.69 18.54 -1.86
CA VAL A 242 -13.35 17.95 -1.84
C VAL A 242 -13.39 16.56 -2.46
N PHE A 243 -14.26 15.68 -1.98
CA PHE A 243 -14.31 14.29 -2.44
C PHE A 243 -14.68 14.14 -3.92
N ARG A 244 -15.57 15.00 -4.46
CA ARG A 244 -15.89 14.98 -5.91
C ARG A 244 -14.70 15.27 -6.83
N ARG A 245 -13.61 15.87 -6.31
CA ARG A 245 -12.39 16.17 -7.07
C ARG A 245 -11.38 15.02 -7.03
N ILE A 246 -11.59 14.04 -6.15
CA ILE A 246 -10.68 12.91 -5.99
C ILE A 246 -11.06 11.82 -7.00
N PRO A 247 -10.10 11.30 -7.78
CA PRO A 247 -10.38 10.30 -8.80
C PRO A 247 -10.93 8.97 -8.25
N SER A 248 -10.51 8.57 -7.06
CA SER A 248 -10.93 7.33 -6.40
C SER A 248 -11.42 7.61 -4.98
N VAL A 249 -12.65 7.22 -4.66
CA VAL A 249 -13.24 7.43 -3.32
C VAL A 249 -13.86 6.12 -2.85
N SER A 250 -13.52 5.73 -1.64
CA SER A 250 -14.02 4.51 -1.00
C SER A 250 -14.62 4.82 0.36
N PHE A 251 -15.79 4.27 0.63
CA PHE A 251 -16.50 4.40 1.90
C PHE A 251 -16.57 3.04 2.56
N TYR A 252 -16.02 2.93 3.77
CA TYR A 252 -15.89 1.71 4.55
C TYR A 252 -16.77 1.72 5.78
N THR A 253 -17.46 0.59 5.99
CA THR A 253 -18.34 0.31 7.13
C THR A 253 -19.36 1.43 7.40
N MET A 254 -19.74 2.19 6.39
CA MET A 254 -20.43 3.47 6.57
C MET A 254 -21.76 3.50 5.81
N ASP A 255 -22.83 3.81 6.52
CA ASP A 255 -24.10 4.19 5.90
C ASP A 255 -24.06 5.65 5.48
N LEU A 256 -24.32 5.90 4.20
CA LEU A 256 -24.36 7.25 3.66
C LEU A 256 -25.65 7.94 4.09
N PRO A 257 -25.61 9.22 4.49
CA PRO A 257 -26.82 9.99 4.84
C PRO A 257 -27.70 10.34 3.63
N TYR A 258 -27.36 9.83 2.45
CA TYR A 258 -27.94 10.15 1.16
C TYR A 258 -28.50 8.90 0.49
N THR A 259 -29.44 9.09 -0.44
CA THR A 259 -29.83 7.98 -1.32
C THR A 259 -28.70 7.66 -2.29
N TYR A 260 -28.62 6.41 -2.75
CA TYR A 260 -27.66 6.04 -3.78
C TYR A 260 -27.75 6.92 -5.04
N GLU A 261 -28.96 7.35 -5.41
CA GLU A 261 -29.17 8.28 -6.54
C GLU A 261 -28.45 9.62 -6.33
N ASP A 262 -28.60 10.22 -5.14
CA ASP A 262 -27.93 11.47 -4.78
C ASP A 262 -26.41 11.31 -4.83
N VAL A 263 -25.90 10.23 -4.24
CA VAL A 263 -24.48 9.89 -4.17
C VAL A 263 -23.88 9.73 -5.58
N PHE A 264 -24.55 9.01 -6.46
CA PHE A 264 -24.10 8.87 -7.85
C PHE A 264 -24.14 10.20 -8.61
N GLY A 265 -25.07 11.09 -8.27
CA GLY A 265 -25.09 12.45 -8.77
C GLY A 265 -23.88 13.27 -8.32
N PHE A 266 -23.52 13.20 -7.03
CA PHE A 266 -22.38 13.91 -6.47
C PHE A 266 -21.04 13.40 -7.04
N PHE A 267 -20.88 12.09 -7.20
CA PHE A 267 -19.65 11.43 -7.66
C PHE A 267 -19.69 11.02 -9.13
N LYS A 268 -20.49 11.72 -9.96
CA LYS A 268 -20.63 11.41 -11.40
C LYS A 268 -19.32 11.51 -12.20
N ASP A 269 -18.37 12.32 -11.71
CA ASP A 269 -17.08 12.59 -12.37
C ASP A 269 -15.92 11.78 -11.74
N THR A 270 -16.20 11.02 -10.68
CA THR A 270 -15.22 10.15 -10.01
C THR A 270 -14.94 8.91 -10.87
N LYS A 271 -13.66 8.53 -10.99
CA LYS A 271 -13.22 7.40 -11.82
C LYS A 271 -13.44 6.06 -11.14
N LYS A 272 -13.25 5.96 -9.83
CA LYS A 272 -13.55 4.77 -9.03
C LYS A 272 -14.31 5.17 -7.78
N LEU A 273 -15.44 4.51 -7.54
CA LEU A 273 -16.28 4.74 -6.38
C LEU A 273 -16.59 3.39 -5.72
N SER A 274 -16.22 3.23 -4.45
CA SER A 274 -16.44 1.99 -3.69
C SER A 274 -17.31 2.25 -2.47
N PHE A 275 -18.33 1.41 -2.27
CA PHE A 275 -19.24 1.47 -1.12
C PHE A 275 -19.25 0.16 -0.36
N HIS A 276 -18.92 0.25 0.92
CA HIS A 276 -18.92 -0.85 1.87
C HIS A 276 -19.84 -0.43 3.02
N SER A 277 -21.14 -0.50 2.77
CA SER A 277 -22.16 -0.07 3.73
C SER A 277 -22.17 -1.00 4.95
N GLU A 278 -22.40 -0.47 6.14
CA GLU A 278 -22.65 -1.30 7.33
C GLU A 278 -24.04 -1.94 7.28
N THR A 279 -25.03 -1.20 6.79
CA THR A 279 -26.35 -1.75 6.53
C THR A 279 -26.36 -2.62 5.28
N ARG A 280 -27.08 -3.74 5.40
CA ARG A 280 -27.38 -4.62 4.27
C ARG A 280 -28.10 -3.84 3.16
N ILE A 281 -27.48 -3.83 1.98
CA ILE A 281 -28.10 -3.30 0.76
C ILE A 281 -29.00 -4.39 0.15
N PRO A 282 -30.32 -4.18 0.04
CA PRO A 282 -31.23 -5.16 -0.51
C PRO A 282 -31.06 -5.31 -2.03
N GLU A 283 -31.40 -6.50 -2.56
CA GLU A 283 -31.29 -6.83 -3.99
C GLU A 283 -31.96 -5.79 -4.89
N GLU A 284 -33.15 -5.31 -4.49
CA GLU A 284 -33.93 -4.38 -5.28
C GLU A 284 -33.21 -3.05 -5.46
N GLN A 285 -32.48 -2.58 -4.45
CA GLN A 285 -31.67 -1.36 -4.55
C GLN A 285 -30.50 -1.57 -5.51
N ILE A 286 -29.79 -2.71 -5.42
CA ILE A 286 -28.70 -3.02 -6.34
C ILE A 286 -29.22 -3.12 -7.79
N CYS A 287 -30.38 -3.74 -8.00
CA CYS A 287 -31.04 -3.79 -9.31
C CYS A 287 -31.35 -2.39 -9.86
N GLN A 288 -31.83 -1.47 -9.01
CA GLN A 288 -32.08 -0.08 -9.41
C GLN A 288 -30.79 0.66 -9.79
N ILE A 289 -29.69 0.40 -9.08
CA ILE A 289 -28.37 0.97 -9.42
C ILE A 289 -27.92 0.46 -10.79
N VAL A 290 -28.01 -0.84 -11.03
CA VAL A 290 -27.68 -1.43 -12.34
C VAL A 290 -28.58 -0.88 -13.45
N GLN A 291 -29.88 -0.71 -13.17
CA GLN A 291 -30.82 -0.04 -14.08
C GLN A 291 -30.37 1.38 -14.39
N ASN A 292 -29.95 2.16 -13.39
CA ASN A 292 -29.47 3.53 -13.60
C ASN A 292 -28.25 3.56 -14.54
N PHE A 293 -27.30 2.62 -14.42
CA PHE A 293 -26.19 2.48 -15.37
C PHE A 293 -26.63 2.19 -16.80
N TYR A 294 -27.73 1.46 -16.98
CA TYR A 294 -28.30 1.21 -18.30
C TYR A 294 -29.06 2.44 -18.86
N GLU A 295 -29.80 3.15 -18.01
CA GLU A 295 -30.73 4.21 -18.42
C GLU A 295 -30.10 5.60 -18.52
N VAL A 296 -29.05 5.87 -17.76
CA VAL A 296 -28.38 7.16 -17.66
C VAL A 296 -27.01 7.08 -18.34
N LYS A 297 -26.63 8.14 -19.05
CA LYS A 297 -25.33 8.21 -19.72
C LYS A 297 -24.23 8.34 -18.67
N GLN A 298 -23.39 7.32 -18.54
CA GLN A 298 -22.28 7.28 -17.60
C GLN A 298 -20.96 7.70 -18.26
N ASN A 299 -20.09 8.38 -17.50
CA ASN A 299 -18.68 8.55 -17.86
C ASN A 299 -17.92 7.25 -17.60
N GLU A 300 -16.75 7.07 -18.23
CA GLU A 300 -15.89 5.90 -17.98
C GLU A 300 -15.47 5.86 -16.51
N ARG A 301 -16.03 4.91 -15.76
CA ARG A 301 -15.79 4.75 -14.33
C ARG A 301 -15.85 3.29 -13.88
N ILE A 302 -15.46 3.09 -12.63
CA ILE A 302 -15.54 1.86 -11.86
C ILE A 302 -16.46 2.14 -10.66
N LEU A 303 -17.38 1.22 -10.41
CA LEU A 303 -18.22 1.19 -9.23
C LEU A 303 -18.10 -0.17 -8.55
N GLU A 304 -17.92 -0.14 -7.24
CA GLU A 304 -17.83 -1.30 -6.37
C GLU A 304 -18.84 -1.13 -5.22
N ILE A 305 -19.62 -2.19 -4.95
CA ILE A 305 -20.63 -2.18 -3.89
C ILE A 305 -20.52 -3.50 -3.12
N GLN A 306 -20.26 -3.43 -1.81
CA GLN A 306 -20.33 -4.57 -0.91
C GLN A 306 -21.78 -4.99 -0.66
N PHE A 307 -22.02 -6.29 -0.59
CA PHE A 307 -23.28 -6.86 -0.16
C PHE A 307 -23.06 -8.19 0.58
N ASP A 308 -24.00 -8.57 1.44
CA ASP A 308 -23.80 -9.71 2.37
C ASP A 308 -24.47 -11.02 1.90
N GLU A 309 -25.21 -11.00 0.78
CA GLU A 309 -26.00 -12.15 0.31
C GLU A 309 -25.37 -12.88 -0.87
N ASP A 310 -25.78 -14.13 -1.11
CA ASP A 310 -25.33 -14.96 -2.24
C ASP A 310 -25.99 -14.61 -3.58
N PHE A 311 -26.04 -13.32 -3.91
CA PHE A 311 -26.57 -12.86 -5.19
C PHE A 311 -25.61 -13.19 -6.33
N LEU A 312 -26.20 -13.66 -7.43
CA LEU A 312 -25.50 -13.90 -8.68
C LEU A 312 -25.66 -12.68 -9.59
N VAL A 313 -24.71 -12.46 -10.50
CA VAL A 313 -24.75 -11.36 -11.48
C VAL A 313 -26.08 -11.30 -12.25
N LYS A 314 -26.72 -12.46 -12.51
CA LYS A 314 -28.00 -12.53 -13.24
C LYS A 314 -29.16 -11.87 -12.46
N ASP A 315 -29.09 -11.86 -11.13
CA ASP A 315 -30.15 -11.39 -10.24
C ASP A 315 -30.24 -9.86 -10.33
N PHE A 316 -29.08 -9.19 -10.43
CA PHE A 316 -28.99 -7.75 -10.65
C PHE A 316 -29.42 -7.25 -12.04
N LEU A 317 -29.60 -8.16 -13.00
CA LEU A 317 -29.96 -7.83 -14.39
C LEU A 317 -31.47 -7.91 -14.66
N THR A 318 -32.28 -8.20 -13.65
CA THR A 318 -33.74 -8.41 -13.79
C THR A 318 -34.48 -7.19 -14.38
N LEU A 319 -33.99 -5.98 -14.10
CA LEU A 319 -34.54 -4.72 -14.62
C LEU A 319 -33.94 -4.30 -15.98
N ILE A 320 -32.98 -5.05 -16.51
CA ILE A 320 -32.31 -4.75 -17.77
C ILE A 320 -32.95 -5.57 -18.91
N PRO A 321 -33.22 -4.96 -20.09
CA PRO A 321 -33.72 -5.72 -21.23
C PRO A 321 -32.78 -6.85 -21.63
N LYS A 322 -33.29 -8.07 -21.79
CA LYS A 322 -32.48 -9.26 -22.14
C LYS A 322 -31.58 -9.10 -23.37
N LYS A 323 -31.96 -8.23 -24.32
CA LYS A 323 -31.16 -7.92 -25.52
C LYS A 323 -29.94 -7.03 -25.23
N ALA A 324 -29.91 -6.36 -24.08
CA ALA A 324 -28.90 -5.39 -23.70
C ALA A 324 -27.75 -6.01 -22.90
N TYR A 325 -27.83 -7.30 -22.54
CA TYR A 325 -26.75 -7.98 -21.85
C TYR A 325 -26.50 -9.40 -22.38
N ARG A 326 -25.30 -9.91 -22.10
CA ARG A 326 -24.91 -11.30 -22.34
C ARG A 326 -24.18 -11.83 -21.11
N LEU A 327 -24.60 -12.98 -20.61
CA LEU A 327 -23.90 -13.68 -19.55
C LEU A 327 -22.73 -14.47 -20.13
N HIS A 328 -21.64 -14.48 -19.39
CA HIS A 328 -20.41 -15.17 -19.68
C HIS A 328 -20.03 -16.04 -18.48
N LEU A 329 -19.59 -17.25 -18.76
CA LEU A 329 -19.15 -18.20 -17.74
C LEU A 329 -17.63 -18.29 -17.81
N VAL A 330 -16.95 -18.13 -16.68
CA VAL A 330 -15.51 -18.31 -16.55
C VAL A 330 -15.29 -19.41 -15.52
N ARG A 331 -14.48 -20.40 -15.89
CA ARG A 331 -14.00 -21.41 -14.93
C ARG A 331 -12.75 -20.84 -14.28
N SER A 332 -12.74 -20.71 -12.96
CA SER A 332 -11.51 -20.30 -12.27
C SER A 332 -10.44 -21.38 -12.47
N GLY A 333 -9.22 -20.95 -12.75
CA GLY A 333 -8.07 -21.83 -12.86
C GLY A 333 -7.43 -22.02 -11.50
N ILE A 334 -8.00 -22.90 -10.66
CA ILE A 334 -7.40 -23.50 -9.45
C ILE A 334 -7.29 -22.56 -8.22
N VAL A 335 -8.04 -22.87 -7.14
CA VAL A 335 -7.57 -23.39 -5.83
C VAL A 335 -8.78 -24.06 -5.15
N GLY A 336 -8.81 -25.40 -5.04
CA GLY A 336 -9.89 -26.18 -4.41
C GLY A 336 -10.30 -27.45 -5.19
N PRO A 337 -11.01 -28.42 -4.57
CA PRO A 337 -11.42 -29.66 -5.23
C PRO A 337 -12.51 -29.47 -6.30
N GLU A 338 -13.19 -28.33 -6.31
CA GLU A 338 -14.18 -27.96 -7.33
C GLU A 338 -13.82 -26.60 -7.97
N PRO A 339 -13.73 -26.50 -9.31
CA PRO A 339 -13.47 -25.22 -9.97
C PRO A 339 -14.69 -24.29 -9.80
N GLU A 340 -14.50 -23.15 -9.14
CA GLU A 340 -15.54 -22.12 -9.07
C GLU A 340 -15.90 -21.63 -10.47
N THR A 341 -17.15 -21.83 -10.87
CA THR A 341 -17.72 -21.19 -12.05
C THR A 341 -18.19 -19.79 -11.67
N ARG A 342 -17.40 -18.78 -12.03
CA ARG A 342 -17.78 -17.37 -11.90
C ARG A 342 -18.58 -16.94 -13.14
N THR A 343 -19.71 -16.30 -12.92
CA THR A 343 -20.53 -15.73 -13.99
C THR A 343 -20.34 -14.22 -14.00
N TRP A 344 -20.08 -13.64 -15.16
CA TRP A 344 -20.06 -12.19 -15.34
C TRP A 344 -20.99 -11.79 -16.49
N ALA A 345 -21.41 -10.53 -16.52
CA ALA A 345 -22.27 -10.00 -17.58
C ALA A 345 -21.59 -8.90 -18.36
N LYS A 346 -21.69 -8.99 -19.68
CA LYS A 346 -21.44 -7.87 -20.57
C LYS A 346 -22.75 -7.14 -20.81
N MET A 347 -22.82 -5.87 -20.42
CA MET A 347 -24.00 -5.02 -20.60
C MET A 347 -23.71 -3.90 -21.61
N THR A 348 -24.71 -3.50 -22.38
CA THR A 348 -24.69 -2.31 -23.24
C THR A 348 -25.78 -1.35 -22.78
N ASP A 349 -25.41 -0.11 -22.46
CA ASP A 349 -26.37 0.91 -22.02
C ASP A 349 -27.22 1.47 -23.19
N LYS A 350 -28.24 2.29 -22.90
CA LYS A 350 -29.10 2.92 -23.91
C LYS A 350 -28.35 3.84 -24.88
N PHE A 351 -27.13 4.25 -24.56
CA PHE A 351 -26.30 5.17 -25.33
C PHE A 351 -25.17 4.45 -26.09
N GLY A 352 -25.10 3.12 -26.01
CA GLY A 352 -24.09 2.29 -26.69
C GLY A 352 -22.77 2.13 -25.92
N GLY A 353 -22.69 2.61 -24.67
CA GLY A 353 -21.57 2.31 -23.78
C GLY A 353 -21.57 0.84 -23.38
N ARG A 354 -20.37 0.27 -23.18
CA ARG A 354 -20.18 -1.16 -22.90
C ARG A 354 -19.59 -1.35 -21.50
N TRP A 355 -20.23 -2.19 -20.71
CA TRP A 355 -19.95 -2.38 -19.29
C TRP A 355 -19.76 -3.86 -18.97
N ALA A 356 -18.90 -4.15 -18.00
CA ALA A 356 -18.78 -5.45 -17.37
C ALA A 356 -19.35 -5.37 -15.95
N LEU A 357 -20.18 -6.36 -15.61
CA LEU A 357 -20.69 -6.58 -14.24
C LEU A 357 -20.14 -7.91 -13.75
N VAL A 358 -19.49 -7.89 -12.59
CA VAL A 358 -18.83 -9.05 -11.97
C VAL A 358 -19.20 -9.08 -10.50
N VAL A 359 -19.50 -10.28 -9.97
CA VAL A 359 -19.50 -10.51 -8.52
C VAL A 359 -18.15 -11.09 -8.14
N ILE A 360 -17.52 -10.46 -7.16
CA ILE A 360 -16.19 -10.81 -6.64
C ILE A 360 -16.40 -11.28 -5.21
N ILE A 361 -15.76 -12.40 -4.87
CA ILE A 361 -15.78 -12.96 -3.52
C ILE A 361 -14.35 -12.89 -2.99
N VAL A 362 -14.19 -12.30 -1.81
CA VAL A 362 -12.91 -12.14 -1.10
C VAL A 362 -13.00 -12.85 0.25
N ASP A 363 -11.99 -13.67 0.55
CA ASP A 363 -11.83 -14.42 1.80
C ASP A 363 -13.08 -15.21 2.24
N ASP A 364 -13.84 -15.73 1.28
CA ASP A 364 -15.11 -16.46 1.44
C ASP A 364 -16.23 -15.73 2.21
N CYS A 365 -15.98 -14.50 2.68
CA CYS A 365 -16.89 -13.77 3.55
C CYS A 365 -17.48 -12.54 2.86
N TRP A 366 -16.74 -11.88 1.97
CA TRP A 366 -17.13 -10.58 1.44
C TRP A 366 -17.44 -10.64 -0.04
N ARG A 367 -18.60 -10.09 -0.43
CA ARG A 367 -19.07 -10.10 -1.81
C ARG A 367 -19.19 -8.68 -2.32
N PHE A 368 -18.67 -8.45 -3.51
CA PHE A 368 -18.64 -7.15 -4.16
C PHE A 368 -19.26 -7.22 -5.54
N LEU A 369 -20.18 -6.29 -5.84
CA LEU A 369 -20.65 -6.05 -7.19
C LEU A 369 -19.72 -5.02 -7.81
N HIS A 370 -19.04 -5.43 -8.86
CA HIS A 370 -18.12 -4.58 -9.59
C HIS A 370 -18.69 -4.25 -10.98
N ILE A 371 -18.95 -2.97 -11.24
CA ILE A 371 -19.44 -2.45 -12.53
C ILE A 371 -18.34 -1.57 -13.12
N CYS A 372 -17.81 -1.93 -14.28
CA CYS A 372 -16.74 -1.17 -14.92
C CYS A 372 -16.89 -1.05 -16.44
N SER A 373 -16.29 0.00 -17.01
CA SER A 373 -16.21 0.14 -18.46
C SER A 373 -15.43 -1.02 -19.07
N MET A 374 -15.91 -1.57 -20.18
CA MET A 374 -15.20 -2.61 -20.95
C MET A 374 -13.84 -2.15 -21.49
N LYS A 375 -13.49 -0.86 -21.39
CA LYS A 375 -12.14 -0.36 -21.68
C LYS A 375 -11.15 -0.62 -20.55
N CYS A 376 -11.63 -0.69 -19.31
CA CYS A 376 -10.84 -0.98 -18.11
C CYS A 376 -10.81 -2.48 -17.80
N PHE A 377 -11.75 -3.24 -18.36
CA PHE A 377 -11.88 -4.68 -18.14
C PHE A 377 -10.88 -5.48 -19.01
N THR A 378 -10.02 -6.26 -18.37
CA THR A 378 -9.15 -7.26 -19.02
C THR A 378 -9.51 -8.67 -18.52
N GLU A 379 -9.23 -9.73 -19.27
CA GLU A 379 -9.52 -11.09 -18.75
C GLU A 379 -8.65 -11.43 -17.54
N ASP A 380 -7.41 -10.93 -17.49
CA ASP A 380 -6.52 -11.02 -16.32
C ASP A 380 -7.11 -10.33 -15.08
N TYR A 381 -7.97 -9.32 -15.27
CA TYR A 381 -8.69 -8.65 -14.19
C TYR A 381 -9.54 -9.62 -13.37
N LEU A 382 -10.17 -10.62 -14.00
CA LEU A 382 -10.99 -11.62 -13.31
C LEU A 382 -10.17 -12.56 -12.42
N PHE A 383 -8.89 -12.74 -12.74
CA PHE A 383 -7.99 -13.66 -12.03
C PHE A 383 -7.19 -12.95 -10.94
N ASN A 384 -6.79 -11.69 -11.15
CA ASN A 384 -5.93 -10.94 -10.22
C ASN A 384 -6.69 -10.18 -9.11
N LEU A 385 -8.02 -10.07 -9.21
CA LEU A 385 -8.83 -9.32 -8.24
C LEU A 385 -8.82 -9.90 -6.82
N CYS A 386 -8.56 -11.20 -6.67
CA CYS A 386 -8.41 -11.81 -5.34
C CYS A 386 -7.03 -11.50 -4.71
N ASP A 387 -5.98 -11.28 -5.51
CA ASP A 387 -4.63 -11.01 -5.00
C ASP A 387 -4.44 -9.53 -4.61
N ASP A 388 -5.08 -8.59 -5.31
CA ASP A 388 -4.99 -7.16 -5.00
C ASP A 388 -5.90 -6.73 -3.83
N LEU A 389 -6.89 -7.54 -3.47
CA LEU A 389 -7.79 -7.32 -2.32
C LEU A 389 -7.36 -8.09 -1.07
N SER A 390 -6.19 -8.76 -1.07
CA SER A 390 -5.71 -9.52 0.08
C SER A 390 -5.65 -8.65 1.34
N CYS A 391 -6.45 -9.04 2.33
CA CYS A 391 -6.81 -8.36 3.56
C CYS A 391 -5.67 -8.13 4.59
N GLU A 392 -4.46 -7.77 4.19
CA GLU A 392 -3.50 -7.19 5.16
C GLU A 392 -3.92 -5.77 5.60
N GLN A 393 -4.89 -5.14 4.93
CA GLN A 393 -5.49 -3.87 5.35
C GLN A 393 -6.72 -4.00 6.27
N PHE A 394 -7.25 -5.20 6.50
CA PHE A 394 -8.52 -5.39 7.22
C PHE A 394 -8.38 -6.05 8.61
N ASN A 395 -7.18 -6.47 9.01
CA ASN A 395 -6.95 -7.20 10.28
C ASN A 395 -6.20 -6.39 11.35
N SER A 396 -6.35 -5.06 11.43
CA SER A 396 -5.83 -4.30 12.59
C SER A 396 -6.80 -4.17 13.76
N ASP A 397 -8.04 -4.66 13.63
CA ASP A 397 -9.10 -4.42 14.64
C ASP A 397 -9.59 -5.69 15.37
N GLN A 398 -8.76 -6.74 15.49
CA GLN A 398 -8.95 -7.70 16.57
C GLN A 398 -8.27 -7.18 17.84
N PHE A 399 -8.97 -6.24 18.50
CA PHE A 399 -8.82 -6.07 19.93
C PHE A 399 -9.35 -7.35 20.60
N ASP A 400 -8.43 -8.24 21.00
CA ASP A 400 -8.71 -9.34 21.93
C ASP A 400 -9.25 -8.75 23.23
N SER A 401 -10.58 -8.69 23.28
CA SER A 401 -11.35 -8.29 24.44
C SER A 401 -11.67 -9.56 25.23
N ASP A 402 -10.65 -10.17 25.83
CA ASP A 402 -10.88 -11.18 26.86
C ASP A 402 -11.40 -10.48 28.13
N GLN A 403 -12.70 -10.23 28.15
CA GLN A 403 -13.46 -10.09 29.39
C GLN A 403 -13.58 -11.48 30.03
N SER A 404 -12.52 -11.95 30.69
CA SER A 404 -12.71 -12.97 31.74
C SER A 404 -13.12 -12.25 33.02
N GLY A 405 -14.44 -12.15 33.21
CA GLY A 405 -15.05 -11.80 34.47
C GLY A 405 -14.52 -12.70 35.59
N PHE A 406 -14.09 -12.06 36.66
CA PHE A 406 -13.83 -12.67 37.95
C PHE A 406 -15.05 -13.46 38.41
N ASP A 407 -14.89 -14.77 38.58
CA ASP A 407 -15.64 -15.53 39.56
C ASP A 407 -14.65 -16.34 40.41
N GLN A 408 -14.74 -16.10 41.71
CA GLN A 408 -13.95 -16.72 42.77
C GLN A 408 -14.15 -18.24 42.81
N PRO A 409 -13.22 -18.95 43.47
CA PRO A 409 -13.68 -19.96 44.42
C PRO A 409 -13.06 -19.73 45.79
N ASP A 410 -13.94 -19.59 46.78
CA ASP A 410 -13.60 -19.73 48.19
C ASP A 410 -13.59 -21.22 48.59
N SER A 411 -12.69 -21.52 49.52
CA SER A 411 -12.69 -22.60 50.51
C SER A 411 -12.35 -24.05 50.09
N ASP A 412 -11.17 -24.45 50.56
CA ASP A 412 -10.88 -25.61 51.41
C ASP A 412 -11.13 -27.03 50.87
N PHE A 413 -10.05 -27.80 50.72
CA PHE A 413 -9.79 -28.99 51.56
C PHE A 413 -8.38 -29.54 51.33
N ASP A 414 -7.73 -29.88 52.45
CA ASP A 414 -6.42 -30.54 52.60
C ASP A 414 -6.28 -31.85 51.82
N LEU A 415 -5.03 -32.19 51.45
CA LEU A 415 -4.32 -33.41 51.92
C LEU A 415 -2.89 -33.51 51.32
N SER A 416 -1.92 -33.27 52.20
CA SER A 416 -0.69 -34.05 52.48
C SER A 416 0.15 -34.72 51.38
N ASP A 417 1.46 -34.62 51.66
CA ASP A 417 2.57 -35.54 51.37
C ASP A 417 3.39 -35.30 50.10
N SER A 418 4.71 -35.38 50.10
CA SER A 418 5.79 -35.36 51.10
C SER A 418 7.09 -35.43 50.27
N ASP A 419 8.08 -34.64 50.67
CA ASP A 419 9.53 -34.86 50.60
C ASP A 419 10.23 -35.34 49.31
N SER A 420 11.25 -34.55 48.92
CA SER A 420 12.69 -34.96 48.84
C SER A 420 13.40 -34.54 47.55
N ASP A 421 14.20 -33.48 47.63
CA ASP A 421 15.56 -33.43 47.07
C ASP A 421 16.49 -34.23 48.03
N PRO A 422 17.73 -34.69 47.70
CA PRO A 422 18.74 -33.95 46.93
C PRO A 422 19.85 -34.74 46.15
N SER A 423 20.67 -33.96 45.41
CA SER A 423 22.16 -33.98 45.35
C SER A 423 23.01 -35.03 44.56
N ASP A 424 24.03 -34.45 43.90
CA ASP A 424 25.43 -34.91 43.65
C ASP A 424 25.70 -35.92 42.51
N SER A 425 26.79 -35.89 41.71
CA SER A 425 28.01 -35.06 41.61
C SER A 425 28.83 -35.52 40.38
N ASP A 426 29.61 -34.59 39.80
CA ASP A 426 30.96 -34.68 39.18
C ASP A 426 31.46 -35.96 38.45
N PHE A 427 31.94 -35.81 37.19
CA PHE A 427 33.33 -36.13 36.76
C PHE A 427 33.62 -35.83 35.27
N ASP A 428 34.73 -35.14 35.01
CA ASP A 428 35.56 -35.01 33.79
C ASP A 428 37.01 -35.44 34.26
N PRO A 429 38.04 -35.86 33.47
CA PRO A 429 38.40 -35.42 32.10
C PRO A 429 39.21 -36.40 31.17
N SER A 430 39.52 -35.89 29.96
CA SER A 430 40.76 -36.01 29.12
C SER A 430 41.21 -37.34 28.46
N ASP A 431 41.44 -37.29 27.14
CA ASP A 431 42.73 -37.57 26.43
C ASP A 431 42.61 -37.21 24.92
N SER A 432 43.42 -36.29 24.33
CA SER A 432 44.77 -36.49 23.70
C SER A 432 44.72 -37.43 22.47
N ASP A 433 45.30 -37.25 21.27
CA ASP A 433 46.21 -36.29 20.63
C ASP A 433 46.35 -36.71 19.13
N SER A 434 46.95 -35.84 18.30
CA SER A 434 47.79 -36.15 17.10
C SER A 434 47.23 -35.89 15.68
N ASP A 435 47.69 -34.76 15.12
CA ASP A 435 48.05 -34.53 13.71
C ASP A 435 49.34 -35.33 13.36
N PRO A 436 49.65 -35.68 12.08
CA PRO A 436 50.39 -34.73 11.25
C PRO A 436 50.16 -34.77 9.73
N SER A 437 50.47 -33.61 9.14
CA SER A 437 50.88 -33.30 7.77
C SER A 437 51.94 -34.23 7.14
N ASP A 438 51.90 -34.46 5.81
CA ASP A 438 52.94 -33.95 4.88
C ASP A 438 52.76 -34.26 3.37
N SER A 439 52.93 -33.20 2.56
CA SER A 439 53.60 -33.02 1.25
C SER A 439 53.39 -33.90 -0.04
N VAL A 440 52.80 -33.27 -1.08
CA VAL A 440 53.20 -32.98 -2.53
C VAL A 440 54.37 -33.83 -3.13
N PRO A 441 54.50 -34.19 -4.46
CA PRO A 441 54.19 -33.34 -5.63
C PRO A 441 53.80 -33.95 -7.01
N ASP A 442 53.43 -33.01 -7.90
CA ASP A 442 53.40 -32.94 -9.38
C ASP A 442 53.95 -34.09 -10.25
N THR A 443 53.26 -34.36 -11.37
CA THR A 443 53.83 -34.19 -12.73
C THR A 443 52.81 -34.34 -13.88
N SER A 444 52.83 -33.33 -14.76
CA SER A 444 52.74 -33.33 -16.23
C SER A 444 51.48 -33.80 -17.00
N ASP A 445 50.86 -32.80 -17.66
CA ASP A 445 50.62 -32.68 -19.12
C ASP A 445 50.26 -33.92 -19.96
N SER A 446 49.12 -33.85 -20.65
CA SER A 446 49.00 -33.83 -22.14
C SER A 446 47.53 -33.77 -22.57
N ASP A 447 47.25 -32.89 -23.55
CA ASP A 447 46.04 -32.72 -24.39
C ASP A 447 44.73 -32.14 -23.80
#